data_AF-A0A3P6S7D3-F1
#
_entry.id   AF-A0A3P6S7D3-F1
#
_cell.length_a   1.000
_cell.length_b   1.000
_cell.length_c   1.000
_cell.angle_alpha   90.00
_cell.angle_beta   90.00
_cell.angle_gamma   90.00
#
_symmetry.space_group_name_H-M   'P 1'
#
loop_
_entity.id
_entity.type
_entity.pdbx_description
1 polymer ?
#
loop_
_entity_poly.entity_id
_entity_poly.type
_entity_poly.pdbx_seq_one_letter_code
_entity_poly.pdbx_strand_id
1 'polypeptide(L)'
;MSNKLVTHIGSIWASKKSSIDIALNSMNNVAVYFLYLITPLSSLSEHPKLIIISCDGFRYDQLDSRLVPNLAKWASSGAHFINGVAPQFPTFTSVNHMAISTGLYTESHGVVSNVFFDRSRGKVFDYWNDTKTPGIYAETVDGTFFRQSGEPIWITNERQEP
;
A
#
# COMPACT_ATOMS: atom_id res chain seq x y z
N MET A 1 -51.58 34.88 -64.41
CA MET A 1 -50.14 35.04 -64.09
C MET A 1 -50.06 35.88 -62.81
N SER A 2 -50.32 35.31 -61.64
CA SER A 2 -49.49 34.42 -60.80
C SER A 2 -48.52 35.18 -59.87
N ASN A 3 -48.69 34.88 -58.58
CA ASN A 3 -47.71 34.90 -57.50
C ASN A 3 -47.39 36.23 -56.81
N LYS A 4 -48.27 36.65 -55.89
CA LYS A 4 -47.88 37.28 -54.62
C LYS A 4 -48.80 36.79 -53.49
N LEU A 5 -48.51 35.61 -52.97
CA LEU A 5 -49.03 35.11 -51.70
C LEU A 5 -48.06 34.00 -51.27
N VAL A 6 -47.87 33.87 -49.95
CA VAL A 6 -46.92 32.99 -49.26
C VAL A 6 -45.54 33.63 -49.04
N THR A 7 -45.41 34.34 -47.91
CA THR A 7 -44.17 34.41 -47.08
C THR A 7 -44.44 35.25 -45.82
N HIS A 8 -45.37 34.83 -44.95
CA HIS A 8 -45.38 35.36 -43.57
C HIS A 8 -46.18 34.54 -42.54
N ILE A 9 -46.01 33.21 -42.49
CA ILE A 9 -46.54 32.41 -41.37
C ILE A 9 -45.60 31.24 -41.05
N GLY A 10 -44.33 31.52 -40.74
CA GLY A 10 -43.30 30.49 -40.55
C GLY A 10 -42.40 30.67 -39.33
N SER A 11 -42.80 31.44 -38.31
CA SER A 11 -41.88 31.81 -37.21
C SER A 11 -42.50 31.88 -35.82
N ILE A 12 -43.52 31.06 -35.50
CA ILE A 12 -44.11 31.02 -34.13
C ILE A 12 -43.99 29.63 -33.45
N TRP A 13 -43.30 28.66 -34.05
CA TRP A 13 -43.04 27.37 -33.41
C TRP A 13 -41.59 27.22 -32.91
N ALA A 14 -41.10 28.22 -32.19
CA ALA A 14 -39.98 28.02 -31.27
C ALA A 14 -40.55 27.44 -29.96
N SER A 15 -40.49 26.11 -29.86
CA SER A 15 -40.90 25.31 -28.71
C SER A 15 -40.43 25.94 -27.40
N LYS A 16 -41.37 26.57 -26.68
CA LYS A 16 -41.16 27.06 -25.32
C LYS A 16 -41.25 25.83 -24.42
N LYS A 17 -40.09 25.20 -24.14
CA LYS A 17 -40.02 24.14 -23.12
C LYS A 17 -40.73 24.64 -21.88
N SER A 18 -41.71 23.88 -21.40
CA SER A 18 -42.49 24.28 -20.24
C SER A 18 -41.56 24.36 -19.02
N SER A 19 -41.87 25.20 -18.04
CA SER A 19 -41.10 25.26 -16.78
C SER A 19 -41.02 23.90 -16.08
N ILE A 20 -41.98 23.01 -16.37
CA ILE A 20 -42.03 21.61 -15.92
C ILE A 20 -40.93 20.79 -16.62
N ASP A 21 -40.71 20.94 -17.92
CA ASP A 21 -39.65 20.22 -18.66
C ASP A 21 -38.23 20.62 -18.19
N ILE A 22 -38.06 21.89 -17.78
CA ILE A 22 -36.80 22.39 -17.23
C ILE A 22 -36.58 21.84 -15.82
N ALA A 23 -37.62 21.84 -14.98
CA ALA A 23 -37.57 21.27 -13.63
C ALA A 23 -37.30 19.75 -13.67
N LEU A 24 -37.98 19.01 -14.56
CA LEU A 24 -37.78 17.57 -14.74
C LEU A 24 -36.35 17.24 -15.21
N ASN A 25 -35.80 18.00 -16.17
CA ASN A 25 -34.40 17.81 -16.57
C ASN A 25 -33.41 18.19 -15.47
N SER A 26 -33.69 19.24 -14.70
CA SER A 26 -32.84 19.63 -13.56
C SER A 26 -32.88 18.58 -12.44
N MET A 27 -34.05 18.00 -12.15
CA MET A 27 -34.21 16.95 -11.15
C MET A 27 -33.54 15.64 -11.60
N ASN A 28 -33.63 15.30 -12.90
CA ASN A 28 -32.91 14.16 -13.47
C ASN A 28 -31.39 14.33 -13.37
N ASN A 29 -30.87 15.53 -13.64
CA ASN A 29 -29.44 15.82 -13.51
C ASN A 29 -28.97 15.73 -12.05
N VAL A 30 -29.74 16.27 -11.09
CA VAL A 30 -29.42 16.15 -9.65
C VAL A 30 -29.46 14.69 -9.19
N ALA A 31 -30.45 13.90 -9.65
CA ALA A 31 -30.53 12.47 -9.36
C ALA A 31 -29.35 11.69 -9.95
N VAL A 32 -28.87 12.05 -11.15
CA VAL A 32 -27.67 11.45 -11.77
C VAL A 32 -26.40 11.80 -10.98
N TYR A 33 -26.25 13.06 -10.53
CA TYR A 33 -25.12 13.45 -9.66
C TYR A 33 -25.16 12.74 -8.31
N PHE A 34 -26.35 12.57 -7.72
CA PHE A 34 -26.55 11.78 -6.51
C PHE A 34 -26.19 10.31 -6.74
N LEU A 35 -26.57 9.71 -7.88
CA LEU A 35 -26.24 8.33 -8.22
C LEU A 35 -24.72 8.12 -8.41
N TYR A 36 -24.01 9.12 -8.94
CA TYR A 36 -22.54 9.13 -9.03
C TYR A 36 -21.84 9.32 -7.68
N LEU A 37 -22.48 10.00 -6.72
CA LEU A 37 -21.98 10.12 -5.34
C LEU A 37 -22.27 8.86 -4.50
N ILE A 38 -23.28 8.07 -4.89
CA ILE A 38 -23.72 6.85 -4.19
C ILE A 38 -23.20 5.57 -4.87
N THR A 39 -22.43 5.62 -5.97
CA THR A 39 -21.62 4.44 -6.32
C THR A 39 -20.71 4.18 -5.14
N PRO A 40 -20.98 3.17 -4.31
CA PRO A 40 -20.17 2.96 -3.16
C PRO A 40 -18.81 2.55 -3.71
N LEU A 41 -17.85 2.74 -2.84
CA LEU A 41 -16.53 2.18 -2.79
C LEU A 41 -16.55 0.62 -2.90
N SER A 42 -17.43 0.01 -3.70
CA SER A 42 -17.75 -1.42 -3.80
C SER A 42 -16.68 -2.22 -4.56
N SER A 43 -15.45 -1.74 -4.59
CA SER A 43 -14.33 -2.44 -5.21
C SER A 43 -13.14 -2.65 -4.27
N LEU A 44 -13.26 -2.32 -2.97
CA LEU A 44 -12.31 -2.88 -2.00
C LEU A 44 -12.80 -4.28 -1.65
N SER A 45 -11.97 -5.29 -1.91
CA SER A 45 -12.14 -6.65 -1.41
C SER A 45 -12.55 -6.61 0.07
N GLU A 46 -13.49 -7.47 0.50
CA GLU A 46 -13.81 -7.66 1.93
C GLU A 46 -12.57 -8.06 2.75
N HIS A 47 -11.57 -8.64 2.06
CA HIS A 47 -10.26 -8.96 2.59
C HIS A 47 -9.19 -8.35 1.67
N PRO A 48 -8.84 -7.05 1.84
CA PRO A 48 -7.78 -6.45 1.05
C PRO A 48 -6.47 -7.19 1.29
N LYS A 49 -5.77 -7.56 0.21
CA LYS A 49 -4.50 -8.29 0.31
C LYS A 49 -3.38 -7.33 0.69
N LEU A 50 -2.60 -7.70 1.70
CA LEU A 50 -1.41 -6.97 2.13
C LEU A 50 -0.19 -7.52 1.39
N ILE A 51 0.58 -6.63 0.77
CA ILE A 51 1.90 -6.93 0.21
C ILE A 51 2.91 -6.06 0.97
N ILE A 52 3.91 -6.71 1.57
CA ILE A 52 5.02 -6.03 2.24
C ILE A 52 6.23 -6.11 1.32
N ILE A 53 6.76 -4.94 0.93
CA ILE A 53 7.97 -4.83 0.10
C ILE A 53 9.03 -4.14 0.95
N SER A 54 10.16 -4.80 1.16
CA SER A 54 11.33 -4.22 1.82
C SER A 54 12.40 -3.88 0.79
N CYS A 55 12.89 -2.65 0.82
CA CYS A 55 14.04 -2.20 0.05
C CYS A 55 15.20 -1.96 1.02
N ASP A 56 16.15 -2.89 1.11
CA ASP A 56 17.24 -2.81 2.07
C ASP A 56 18.13 -1.58 1.82
N GLY A 57 18.52 -0.91 2.89
CA GLY A 57 19.31 0.33 2.84
C GLY A 57 18.61 1.54 2.20
N PHE A 58 17.30 1.48 1.92
CA PHE A 58 16.56 2.58 1.31
C PHE A 58 16.28 3.71 2.31
N ARG A 59 17.08 4.77 2.27
CA ARG A 59 16.96 5.92 3.16
C ARG A 59 15.85 6.86 2.67
N TYR A 60 15.18 7.54 3.61
CA TYR A 60 14.00 8.37 3.31
C TYR A 60 14.22 9.46 2.27
N ASP A 61 15.42 10.05 2.21
CA ASP A 61 15.81 11.10 1.26
C ASP A 61 16.12 10.56 -0.15
N GLN A 62 16.17 9.24 -0.32
CA GLN A 62 16.27 8.60 -1.64
C GLN A 62 14.91 8.50 -2.34
N LEU A 63 13.80 8.80 -1.65
CA LEU A 63 12.47 8.95 -2.24
C LEU A 63 12.37 10.26 -3.04
N ASP A 64 13.16 10.34 -4.11
CA ASP A 64 13.22 11.47 -5.02
C ASP A 64 12.68 11.05 -6.39
N SER A 65 11.81 11.88 -6.98
CA SER A 65 11.17 11.58 -8.28
C SER A 65 12.17 11.47 -9.45
N ARG A 66 13.38 12.01 -9.31
CA ARG A 66 14.47 11.87 -10.29
C ARG A 66 15.22 10.56 -10.14
N LEU A 67 15.22 9.95 -8.95
CA LEU A 67 15.91 8.69 -8.66
C LEU A 67 14.98 7.49 -8.83
N VAL A 68 13.77 7.58 -8.26
CA VAL A 68 12.79 6.48 -8.19
C VAL A 68 11.39 6.96 -8.60
N PRO A 69 11.19 7.35 -9.88
CA PRO A 69 9.97 8.02 -10.33
C PRO A 69 8.68 7.25 -10.02
N ASN A 70 8.70 5.91 -10.15
CA ASN A 70 7.54 5.07 -9.86
C ASN A 70 7.22 5.01 -8.35
N LEU A 71 8.25 4.88 -7.50
CA LEU A 71 8.08 4.84 -6.05
C LEU A 71 7.65 6.20 -5.49
N ALA A 72 8.23 7.28 -6.00
CA ALA A 72 7.83 8.64 -5.64
C ALA A 72 6.38 8.94 -6.04
N LYS A 73 5.95 8.50 -7.24
CA LYS A 73 4.54 8.61 -7.67
C LYS A 73 3.61 7.77 -6.80
N TRP A 74 4.02 6.55 -6.44
CA TRP A 74 3.22 5.70 -5.56
C TRP A 74 3.06 6.35 -4.18
N ALA A 75 4.15 6.83 -3.58
CA ALA A 75 4.15 7.53 -2.30
C ALA A 75 3.30 8.81 -2.31
N SER A 76 3.31 9.59 -3.39
CA SER A 76 2.49 10.81 -3.50
C SER A 76 1.00 10.54 -3.68
N SER A 77 0.63 9.36 -4.20
CA SER A 77 -0.76 8.91 -4.33
C SER A 77 -1.32 8.25 -3.05
N GLY A 78 -0.46 7.97 -2.07
CA GLY A 78 -0.82 7.28 -0.82
C GLY A 78 -0.33 8.01 0.43
N ALA A 79 -0.20 7.27 1.52
CA ALA A 79 0.40 7.77 2.76
C ALA A 79 1.89 7.41 2.81
N HIS A 80 2.74 8.37 3.19
CA HIS A 80 4.16 8.11 3.45
C HIS A 80 4.70 9.02 4.56
N PHE A 81 5.78 8.59 5.22
CA PHE A 81 6.47 9.34 6.26
C PHE A 81 7.48 10.31 5.64
N ILE A 82 7.22 11.62 5.72
CA ILE A 82 8.07 12.66 5.09
C ILE A 82 9.52 12.63 5.62
N ASN A 83 9.68 12.36 6.91
CA ASN A 83 10.99 12.33 7.58
C ASN A 83 11.53 10.90 7.76
N GLY A 84 10.96 9.93 7.03
CA GLY A 84 11.30 8.53 7.17
C GLY A 84 10.74 7.86 8.42
N VAL A 85 11.13 6.60 8.59
CA VAL A 85 10.83 5.77 9.76
C VAL A 85 12.11 5.57 10.54
N ALA A 86 12.07 5.79 11.85
CA ALA A 86 13.23 5.56 12.71
C ALA A 86 13.49 4.04 12.84
N PRO A 87 14.71 3.56 12.51
CA PRO A 87 15.06 2.16 12.70
C PRO A 87 15.31 1.85 14.17
N GLN A 88 15.21 0.58 14.53
CA GLN A 88 15.69 0.03 15.79
C GLN A 88 17.22 0.07 15.84
N PHE A 89 17.77 0.30 17.03
CA PHE A 89 19.20 0.11 17.29
C PHE A 89 19.48 -1.36 17.67
N PRO A 90 20.54 -1.99 17.13
CA PRO A 90 21.42 -1.49 16.06
C PRO A 90 20.76 -1.54 14.68
N THR A 91 21.18 -0.64 13.78
CA THR A 91 20.60 -0.48 12.42
C THR A 91 21.09 -1.54 11.43
N PHE A 92 21.01 -2.81 11.80
CA PHE A 92 21.33 -3.94 10.95
C PHE A 92 20.08 -4.49 10.25
N THR A 93 20.28 -5.10 9.08
CA THR A 93 19.23 -5.68 8.23
C THR A 93 18.37 -6.68 9.00
N SER A 94 19.00 -7.73 9.55
CA SER A 94 18.29 -8.80 10.27
C SER A 94 17.50 -8.28 11.48
N VAL A 95 18.10 -7.37 12.24
CA VAL A 95 17.50 -6.75 13.42
C VAL A 95 16.22 -6.01 13.04
N ASN A 96 16.29 -5.11 12.07
CA ASN A 96 15.14 -4.28 11.68
C ASN A 96 14.06 -5.06 10.92
N HIS A 97 14.43 -6.07 10.11
CA HIS A 97 13.44 -6.94 9.46
C HIS A 97 12.68 -7.81 10.48
N MET A 98 13.36 -8.26 11.54
CA MET A 98 12.70 -8.95 12.65
C MET A 98 11.76 -8.03 13.42
N ALA A 99 12.18 -6.80 13.71
CA ALA A 99 11.32 -5.82 14.37
C ALA A 99 10.06 -5.49 13.53
N ILE A 100 10.20 -5.31 12.22
CA ILE A 100 9.05 -5.05 11.32
C ILE A 100 8.09 -6.25 11.27
N SER A 101 8.64 -7.47 11.18
CA SER A 101 7.80 -8.67 11.05
C SER A 101 7.09 -9.07 12.34
N THR A 102 7.69 -8.82 13.51
CA THR A 102 7.15 -9.26 14.82
C THR A 102 6.54 -8.14 15.65
N GLY A 103 6.85 -6.87 15.35
CA GLY A 103 6.49 -5.72 16.18
C GLY A 103 7.27 -5.61 17.50
N LEU A 104 8.33 -6.41 17.68
CA LEU A 104 9.12 -6.45 18.91
C LEU A 104 10.41 -5.62 18.82
N TYR A 105 10.95 -5.26 19.99
CA TYR A 105 12.30 -4.68 20.12
C TYR A 105 13.38 -5.75 19.99
N THR A 106 14.61 -5.32 19.67
CA THR A 106 15.82 -6.17 19.58
C THR A 106 15.99 -7.13 20.76
N GLU A 107 15.77 -6.63 21.98
CA GLU A 107 15.89 -7.42 23.22
C GLU A 107 14.81 -8.50 23.36
N SER A 108 13.66 -8.30 22.73
CA SER A 108 12.52 -9.22 22.79
C SER A 108 12.54 -10.23 21.66
N HIS A 109 12.93 -9.82 20.45
CA HIS A 109 13.07 -10.74 19.30
C HIS A 109 14.46 -11.37 19.17
N GLY A 110 15.39 -11.10 20.08
CA GLY A 110 16.66 -11.84 20.23
C GLY A 110 17.69 -11.76 19.09
N VAL A 111 17.34 -11.25 17.90
CA VAL A 111 18.27 -11.01 16.79
C VAL A 111 18.94 -9.66 17.00
N VAL A 112 20.21 -9.68 17.39
CA VAL A 112 20.96 -8.49 17.84
C VAL A 112 21.94 -7.93 16.81
N SER A 113 22.25 -8.70 15.76
CA SER A 113 23.20 -8.34 14.70
C SER A 113 22.98 -9.21 13.46
N ASN A 114 23.55 -8.83 12.31
CA ASN A 114 23.61 -9.70 11.13
C ASN A 114 24.49 -10.93 11.37
N VAL A 115 25.50 -10.80 12.23
CA VAL A 115 26.34 -11.90 12.70
C VAL A 115 26.51 -11.80 14.21
N PHE A 116 26.17 -12.87 14.94
CA PHE A 116 26.41 -12.95 16.38
C PHE A 116 26.51 -14.39 16.89
N PHE A 117 27.17 -14.60 18.02
CA PHE A 117 27.23 -15.88 18.70
C PHE A 117 26.18 -15.94 19.81
N ASP A 118 25.33 -16.96 19.79
CA ASP A 118 24.41 -17.26 20.87
C ASP A 118 25.03 -18.26 21.83
N ARG A 119 25.36 -17.78 23.03
CA ARG A 119 25.97 -18.59 24.08
C ARG A 119 25.07 -19.70 24.61
N SER A 120 23.76 -19.49 24.66
CA SER A 120 22.80 -20.48 25.17
C SER A 120 22.64 -21.65 24.21
N ARG A 121 22.73 -21.37 22.90
CA ARG A 121 22.63 -22.37 21.83
C ARG A 121 23.99 -22.98 21.47
N GLY A 122 25.08 -22.28 21.75
CA GLY A 122 26.43 -22.65 21.30
C GLY A 122 26.59 -22.53 19.79
N LYS A 123 25.83 -21.64 19.13
CA LYS A 123 25.77 -21.50 17.67
C LYS A 123 26.04 -20.06 17.24
N VAL A 124 26.53 -19.90 16.02
CA VAL A 124 26.64 -18.60 15.36
C VAL A 124 25.42 -18.38 14.47
N PHE A 125 24.81 -17.20 14.60
CA PHE A 125 23.88 -16.67 13.62
C PHE A 125 24.67 -15.95 12.54
N ASP A 126 24.56 -16.41 11.29
CA ASP A 126 25.15 -15.75 10.12
C ASP A 126 24.33 -16.14 8.87
N TYR A 127 23.23 -15.43 8.66
CA TYR A 127 22.26 -15.76 7.61
C TYR A 127 22.84 -15.56 6.20
N TRP A 128 23.72 -14.56 6.01
CA TRP A 128 24.30 -14.25 4.71
C TRP A 128 25.65 -14.95 4.46
N ASN A 129 26.14 -15.74 5.42
CA ASN A 129 27.46 -16.35 5.39
C ASN A 129 28.59 -15.31 5.20
N ASP A 130 28.49 -14.20 5.93
CA ASP A 130 29.48 -13.12 5.93
C ASP A 130 30.83 -13.60 6.49
N THR A 131 30.80 -14.59 7.39
CA THR A 131 31.99 -15.24 7.95
C THR A 131 32.67 -16.24 7.02
N LYS A 132 32.02 -16.60 5.90
CA LYS A 132 32.50 -17.61 4.94
C LYS A 132 32.71 -19.00 5.56
N THR A 133 31.93 -19.33 6.57
CA THR A 133 31.98 -20.62 7.27
C THR A 133 31.15 -21.66 6.50
N PRO A 134 31.74 -22.79 6.05
CA PRO A 134 30.98 -23.83 5.36
C PRO A 134 29.83 -24.37 6.23
N GLY A 135 28.62 -24.43 5.66
CA GLY A 135 27.44 -24.98 6.35
C GLY A 135 26.69 -24.00 7.27
N ILE A 136 27.22 -22.81 7.53
CA ILE A 136 26.65 -21.88 8.53
C ILE A 136 25.23 -21.41 8.21
N TYR A 137 24.89 -21.30 6.91
CA TYR A 137 23.54 -20.97 6.47
C TYR A 137 22.53 -22.00 6.98
N ALA A 138 22.83 -23.29 6.82
CA ALA A 138 21.94 -24.37 7.26
C ALA A 138 21.76 -24.39 8.78
N GLU A 139 22.81 -24.06 9.53
CA GLU A 139 22.73 -23.92 10.99
C GLU A 139 21.92 -22.70 11.43
N THR A 140 21.95 -21.62 10.66
CA THR A 140 21.22 -20.38 10.97
C THR A 140 19.73 -20.49 10.66
N VAL A 141 19.35 -21.20 9.59
CA VAL A 141 17.94 -21.31 9.14
C VAL A 141 17.19 -22.49 9.75
N ASP A 142 17.77 -23.20 10.72
CA ASP A 142 17.13 -24.31 11.44
C ASP A 142 15.90 -23.90 12.28
N GLY A 143 15.61 -22.59 12.33
CA GLY A 143 14.48 -22.00 13.02
C GLY A 143 14.69 -21.80 14.52
N THR A 144 15.79 -22.30 15.10
CA THR A 144 16.06 -22.21 16.54
C THR A 144 16.34 -20.78 17.00
N PHE A 145 16.89 -19.93 16.13
CA PHE A 145 17.12 -18.51 16.39
C PHE A 145 15.85 -17.66 16.34
N PHE A 146 14.80 -18.11 15.63
CA PHE A 146 13.61 -17.32 15.36
C PHE A 146 12.37 -17.79 16.13
N ARG A 147 12.29 -19.07 16.50
CA ARG A 147 11.10 -19.65 17.17
C ARG A 147 10.80 -19.10 18.56
N GLN A 148 11.79 -18.52 19.24
CA GLN A 148 11.64 -17.99 20.61
C GLN A 148 11.50 -16.46 20.62
N SER A 149 11.48 -15.85 19.44
CA SER A 149 11.81 -14.45 19.20
C SER A 149 10.60 -13.61 18.82
N GLY A 150 9.40 -14.07 19.17
CA GLY A 150 8.14 -13.50 18.70
C GLY A 150 7.59 -14.17 17.45
N GLU A 151 6.32 -13.89 17.18
CA GLU A 151 5.59 -14.45 16.04
C GLU A 151 5.59 -13.44 14.89
N PRO A 152 6.15 -13.78 13.71
CA PRO A 152 6.13 -12.89 12.58
C PRO A 152 4.75 -12.88 11.90
N ILE A 153 4.42 -11.75 11.27
CA ILE A 153 3.10 -11.47 10.69
C ILE A 153 2.57 -12.56 9.73
N TRP A 154 3.44 -13.27 9.00
CA TRP A 154 3.02 -14.34 8.11
C TRP A 154 2.54 -15.59 8.87
N ILE A 155 3.17 -15.95 9.99
CA ILE A 155 2.69 -17.04 10.86
C ILE A 155 1.38 -16.65 11.53
N THR A 156 1.25 -15.39 11.94
CA THR A 156 -0.01 -14.86 12.48
C THR A 156 -1.13 -14.90 11.45
N ASN A 157 -0.84 -14.55 10.19
CA ASN A 157 -1.81 -14.67 9.10
C ASN A 157 -2.22 -16.14 8.89
N GLU A 158 -1.26 -17.06 8.76
CA GLU A 158 -1.52 -18.49 8.56
C GLU A 158 -2.39 -19.11 9.67
N ARG A 159 -2.20 -18.69 10.92
CA ARG A 159 -2.99 -19.19 12.07
C ARG A 159 -4.43 -18.69 12.09
N GLN A 160 -4.69 -17.57 11.43
CA GLN A 160 -6.02 -16.95 11.36
C GLN A 160 -6.76 -17.29 10.07
N GLU A 161 -6.13 -18.01 9.14
CA GLU A 161 -6.83 -18.60 8.00
C GLU A 161 -7.85 -19.63 8.52
N PRO A 162 -9.14 -19.50 8.15
CA PRO A 162 -10.21 -20.39 8.62
C PRO A 162 -10.11 -21.83 8.10
#